data_AF-A0A1H7B936-F1
#
_entry.id   AF-A0A1H7B936-F1
#
_cell.length_a   1.000
_cell.length_b   1.000
_cell.length_c   1.000
_cell.angle_alpha   90.00
_cell.angle_beta   90.00
_cell.angle_gamma   90.00
#
_symmetry.space_group_name_H-M   'P 1'
#
loop_
_entity.id
_entity.type
_entity.pdbx_description
1 polymer ?
#
loop_
_entity_poly.entity_id
_entity_poly.type
_entity_poly.pdbx_seq_one_letter_code
_entity_poly.pdbx_strand_id
1 'polypeptide(L)'
;MEKKYDDPYLVEYLDGNLTSDEKELFEKELERDPSLRDRVNLYRYTLRAIKSNGYETSIKEIQHDFLKQRIENKDFTSISTPKLENKVRPLHFWGRIAASVALLGTLGYGFFLLQNDGNQLFEANYLSYEITADRGVAEQENLLESLYLKGDFKNMFQAIEGSEPEAYSSMELLLLGAAALELNQPSEALRYLQTLEAENARNETDNFQDEADFYMALAYLKQEAYEDALRQIKKINDDDQHKYHSSFSWAEVLSVRLQTLR
;
A
#
# COMPACT_ATOMS: atom_id res chain seq x y z
N MET A 1 -28.63 27.76 -3.18
CA MET A 1 -27.47 28.55 -2.73
C MET A 1 -26.58 28.72 -3.95
N GLU A 2 -26.42 29.96 -4.38
CA GLU A 2 -25.63 30.35 -5.55
C GLU A 2 -24.19 29.87 -5.33
N LYS A 3 -23.65 29.03 -6.23
CA LYS A 3 -22.28 28.50 -6.10
C LYS A 3 -21.30 29.65 -6.41
N LYS A 4 -20.98 30.46 -5.39
CA LYS A 4 -20.06 31.61 -5.45
C LYS A 4 -18.70 31.28 -6.08
N TYR A 5 -18.27 30.02 -5.99
CA TYR A 5 -17.04 29.49 -6.58
C TYR A 5 -17.38 28.31 -7.49
N ASP A 6 -17.54 28.59 -8.78
CA ASP A 6 -17.75 27.58 -9.81
C ASP A 6 -16.43 26.92 -10.23
N ASP A 7 -16.52 25.88 -11.03
CA ASP A 7 -15.34 25.09 -11.43
C ASP A 7 -14.31 25.90 -12.23
N PRO A 8 -14.70 26.80 -13.17
CA PRO A 8 -13.77 27.71 -13.85
C PRO A 8 -12.96 28.58 -12.89
N TYR A 9 -13.60 29.15 -11.87
CA TYR A 9 -12.91 30.01 -10.90
C TYR A 9 -11.82 29.25 -10.12
N LEU A 10 -12.06 27.98 -9.78
CA LEU A 10 -11.06 27.15 -9.11
C LEU A 10 -9.85 26.86 -10.01
N VAL A 11 -10.08 26.70 -11.31
CA VAL A 11 -9.00 26.50 -12.29
C VAL A 11 -8.17 27.77 -12.43
N GLU A 12 -8.81 28.94 -12.55
CA GLU A 12 -8.11 30.23 -12.61
C GLU A 12 -7.27 30.51 -11.37
N TYR A 13 -7.77 30.18 -10.17
CA TYR A 13 -6.98 30.22 -8.94
C TYR A 13 -5.75 29.31 -9.01
N LEU A 14 -5.92 28.07 -9.44
CA LEU A 14 -4.84 27.07 -9.48
C LEU A 14 -3.80 27.35 -10.58
N ASP A 15 -4.19 27.98 -11.68
CA ASP A 15 -3.28 28.44 -12.73
C ASP A 15 -2.67 29.83 -12.44
N GLY A 16 -3.09 30.49 -11.35
CA GLY A 16 -2.52 31.77 -10.90
C GLY A 16 -3.02 32.99 -11.66
N ASN A 17 -4.19 32.90 -12.29
CA ASN A 17 -4.77 33.95 -13.13
C ASN A 17 -5.71 34.91 -12.40
N LEU A 18 -6.02 34.65 -11.12
CA LEU A 18 -6.81 35.59 -10.31
C LEU A 18 -6.03 36.89 -10.04
N THR A 19 -6.74 38.01 -9.96
CA THR A 19 -6.14 39.27 -9.51
C THR A 19 -5.71 39.17 -8.04
N SER A 20 -4.80 40.06 -7.60
CA SER A 20 -4.30 40.05 -6.23
C SER A 20 -5.43 40.17 -5.19
N ASP A 21 -6.43 41.01 -5.47
CA ASP A 21 -7.56 41.28 -4.57
C ASP A 21 -8.51 40.08 -4.50
N GLU A 22 -8.79 39.43 -5.63
CA GLU A 22 -9.62 38.22 -5.71
C GLU A 22 -8.95 37.04 -5.02
N LYS A 23 -7.63 36.90 -5.22
CA LYS A 23 -6.84 35.85 -4.59
C LYS A 23 -6.84 35.98 -3.07
N GLU A 24 -6.60 37.19 -2.54
CA GLU A 24 -6.62 37.42 -1.10
C GLU A 24 -8.00 37.13 -0.48
N LEU A 25 -9.07 37.54 -1.17
CA LEU A 25 -10.43 37.26 -0.72
C LEU A 25 -10.72 35.75 -0.74
N PHE A 26 -10.30 35.04 -1.78
CA PHE A 26 -10.48 33.60 -1.92
C PHE A 26 -9.69 32.81 -0.87
N GLU A 27 -8.44 33.20 -0.59
CA GLU A 27 -7.60 32.54 0.41
C GLU A 27 -8.18 32.68 1.84
N LYS A 28 -8.74 33.84 2.18
CA LYS A 28 -9.44 34.05 3.47
C LYS A 28 -10.68 33.15 3.60
N GLU A 29 -11.38 32.87 2.52
CA GLU A 29 -12.54 31.97 2.50
C GLU A 29 -12.09 30.50 2.56
N LEU A 30 -10.97 30.15 1.92
CA LEU A 30 -10.35 28.82 1.96
C LEU A 30 -9.91 28.41 3.38
N GLU A 31 -9.52 29.38 4.21
CA GLU A 31 -9.21 29.17 5.63
C GLU A 31 -10.46 28.84 6.46
N ARG A 32 -11.61 29.41 6.09
CA ARG A 32 -12.86 29.36 6.86
C ARG A 32 -13.78 28.21 6.46
N ASP A 33 -13.67 27.72 5.23
CA ASP A 33 -14.51 26.66 4.68
C ASP A 33 -13.69 25.38 4.36
N PRO A 34 -13.75 24.34 5.21
CA PRO A 34 -13.11 23.06 4.95
C PRO A 34 -13.60 22.37 3.67
N SER A 35 -14.89 22.50 3.32
CA SER A 35 -15.45 21.89 2.11
C SER A 35 -14.90 22.53 0.84
N LEU A 36 -14.66 23.84 0.87
CA LEU A 36 -14.01 24.57 -0.24
C LEU A 36 -12.56 24.12 -0.41
N ARG A 37 -11.85 23.88 0.70
CA ARG A 37 -10.46 23.39 0.71
C ARG A 37 -10.33 22.01 0.09
N ASP A 38 -11.23 21.10 0.43
CA ASP A 38 -11.24 19.74 -0.13
C ASP A 38 -11.50 19.77 -1.63
N ARG A 39 -12.42 20.63 -2.08
CA ARG A 39 -12.71 20.81 -3.50
C ARG A 39 -11.52 21.40 -4.26
N VAL A 40 -10.81 22.39 -3.72
CA VAL A 40 -9.58 22.93 -4.32
C VAL A 40 -8.47 21.86 -4.41
N ASN A 41 -8.32 21.05 -3.37
CA ASN A 41 -7.35 19.96 -3.35
C ASN A 41 -7.67 18.92 -4.43
N LEU A 42 -8.94 18.51 -4.56
CA LEU A 42 -9.38 17.61 -5.61
C LEU A 42 -9.03 18.14 -7.02
N TYR A 43 -9.35 19.40 -7.31
CA TYR A 43 -9.01 20.02 -8.59
C TYR A 43 -7.50 20.08 -8.84
N ARG A 44 -6.70 20.38 -7.80
CA ARG A 44 -5.24 20.35 -7.89
C ARG A 44 -4.71 18.96 -8.26
N TYR A 45 -5.26 17.90 -7.69
CA TYR A 45 -4.89 16.52 -8.04
C TYR A 45 -5.28 16.18 -9.49
N THR A 46 -6.52 16.48 -9.88
CA THR A 46 -7.02 16.20 -11.23
C THR A 46 -6.21 16.94 -12.31
N LEU A 47 -5.92 18.24 -12.11
CA LEU A 47 -5.10 19.02 -13.05
C LEU A 47 -3.67 18.48 -13.16
N ARG A 48 -3.07 18.01 -12.05
CA ARG A 48 -1.75 17.36 -12.08
C ARG A 48 -1.78 16.04 -12.86
N ALA A 49 -2.82 15.23 -12.66
CA ALA A 49 -2.99 13.97 -13.40
C ALA A 49 -3.16 14.22 -14.91
N ILE A 50 -3.97 15.20 -15.30
CA ILE A 50 -4.16 15.59 -16.71
C ILE A 50 -2.85 16.12 -17.32
N LYS A 51 -2.16 17.04 -16.63
CA LYS A 51 -0.87 17.59 -17.09
C LYS A 51 0.17 16.46 -17.25
N SER A 52 0.25 15.54 -16.29
CA SER A 52 1.15 14.37 -16.35
C SER A 52 0.90 13.49 -17.58
N ASN A 53 -0.37 13.21 -17.90
CA ASN A 53 -0.73 12.44 -19.10
C ASN A 53 -0.48 13.21 -20.40
N GLY A 54 -0.61 14.54 -20.38
CA GLY A 54 -0.30 15.39 -21.54
C GLY A 54 1.20 15.43 -21.89
N TYR A 55 2.08 15.45 -20.88
CA TYR A 55 3.52 15.49 -21.09
C TYR A 55 4.06 14.26 -21.84
N GLU A 56 3.46 13.09 -21.66
CA GLU A 56 3.88 11.87 -22.35
C GLU A 56 3.67 11.98 -23.87
N THR A 57 2.58 12.60 -24.30
CA THR A 57 2.27 12.86 -25.71
C THR A 57 3.23 13.89 -26.31
N SER A 58 3.45 15.02 -25.62
CA SER A 58 4.37 16.06 -26.11
C SER A 58 5.83 15.58 -26.18
N ILE A 59 6.28 14.74 -25.25
CA ILE A 59 7.64 14.17 -25.29
C ILE A 59 7.80 13.23 -26.49
N LYS A 60 6.78 12.41 -26.79
CA LYS A 60 6.80 11.51 -27.95
C LYS A 60 6.81 12.30 -29.26
N GLU A 61 6.04 13.37 -29.37
CA GLU A 61 6.05 14.25 -30.55
C GLU A 61 7.38 14.97 -30.73
N ILE A 62 7.95 15.56 -29.67
CA ILE A 62 9.27 16.20 -29.72
C ILE A 62 10.36 15.20 -30.11
N GLN A 63 10.34 13.98 -29.55
CA GLN A 63 11.28 12.93 -29.95
C GLN A 63 11.10 12.53 -31.41
N HIS A 64 9.87 12.38 -31.87
CA HIS A 64 9.57 12.01 -33.24
C HIS A 64 10.03 13.08 -34.23
N ASP A 65 9.76 14.35 -33.96
CA ASP A 65 10.18 15.49 -34.79
C ASP A 65 11.70 15.67 -34.77
N PHE A 66 12.34 15.48 -33.61
CA PHE A 66 13.79 15.50 -33.49
C PHE A 66 14.45 14.38 -34.32
N LEU A 67 13.92 13.16 -34.23
CA LEU A 67 14.42 12.02 -35.03
C LEU A 67 14.19 12.25 -36.52
N LYS A 68 13.03 12.78 -36.90
CA LYS A 68 12.69 13.05 -38.30
C LYS A 68 13.58 14.14 -38.90
N GLN A 69 13.81 15.25 -38.19
CA GLN A 69 14.77 16.29 -38.62
C GLN A 69 16.19 15.75 -38.76
N ARG A 70 16.62 14.83 -37.88
CA ARG A 70 17.96 14.24 -37.95
C ARG A 70 18.13 13.24 -39.09
N ILE A 71 17.05 12.58 -39.50
CA ILE A 71 17.04 11.59 -40.59
C ILE A 71 16.88 12.27 -41.96
N GLU A 72 16.11 13.36 -42.06
CA GLU A 72 15.91 14.12 -43.30
C GLU A 72 17.08 15.07 -43.62
N ASN A 73 17.70 15.71 -42.62
CA ASN A 73 18.89 16.56 -42.83
C ASN A 73 20.17 15.71 -42.92
N LYS A 74 20.38 15.05 -44.07
CA LYS A 74 21.59 14.27 -44.41
C LYS A 74 22.81 15.13 -44.77
N ASP A 75 23.02 16.26 -44.11
CA ASP A 75 24.26 17.04 -44.25
C ASP A 75 25.31 16.58 -43.25
N PHE A 76 25.79 15.35 -43.44
CA PHE A 76 27.00 14.89 -42.78
C PHE A 76 28.21 15.48 -43.52
N THR A 77 28.73 16.59 -43.01
CA THR A 77 30.13 16.93 -43.28
C THR A 77 30.97 15.82 -42.67
N SER A 78 31.65 15.05 -43.53
CA SER A 78 32.58 14.00 -43.13
C SER A 78 33.78 14.63 -42.42
N ILE A 79 33.64 14.87 -41.12
CA ILE A 79 34.79 15.11 -40.25
C ILE A 79 35.54 13.79 -40.19
N SER A 80 36.79 13.80 -40.63
CA SER A 80 37.71 12.66 -40.54
C SER A 80 37.87 12.30 -39.07
N THR A 81 37.09 11.33 -38.60
CA THR A 81 37.20 10.80 -37.25
C THR A 81 38.49 9.98 -37.17
N PRO A 82 39.29 10.12 -36.11
CA PRO A 82 40.41 9.21 -35.89
C PRO A 82 39.85 7.79 -35.93
N LYS A 83 40.46 6.93 -36.76
CA LYS A 83 40.07 5.52 -36.87
C LYS A 83 40.03 4.95 -35.44
N LEU A 84 38.82 4.64 -34.96
CA LEU A 84 38.64 3.88 -33.73
C LEU A 84 39.41 2.58 -33.92
N GLU A 85 40.55 2.48 -33.25
CA GLU A 85 41.27 1.24 -33.12
C GLU A 85 40.26 0.26 -32.51
N ASN A 86 39.82 -0.74 -33.28
CA ASN A 86 38.89 -1.77 -32.85
C ASN A 86 39.60 -2.65 -31.81
N LYS A 87 39.78 -2.10 -30.61
CA LYS A 87 40.30 -2.82 -29.46
C LYS A 87 39.16 -3.66 -28.91
N VAL A 88 38.95 -4.80 -29.56
CA VAL A 88 38.06 -5.87 -29.09
C VAL A 88 38.51 -6.21 -27.67
N ARG A 89 37.71 -5.81 -26.68
CA ARG A 89 37.99 -6.13 -25.28
C ARG A 89 37.71 -7.62 -25.09
N PRO A 90 38.59 -8.37 -24.41
CA PRO A 90 38.41 -9.80 -24.20
C PRO A 90 37.12 -10.06 -23.42
N LEU A 91 36.47 -11.19 -23.66
CA LEU A 91 35.20 -11.56 -23.02
C LEU A 91 35.25 -11.47 -21.48
N HIS A 92 36.41 -11.74 -20.88
CA HIS A 92 36.64 -11.61 -19.44
C HIS A 92 36.53 -10.17 -18.91
N PHE A 93 36.78 -9.15 -19.73
CA PHE A 93 36.56 -7.75 -19.35
C PHE A 93 35.06 -7.47 -19.13
N TRP A 94 34.22 -7.97 -20.04
CA TRP A 94 32.76 -7.90 -19.90
C TRP A 94 32.26 -8.78 -18.76
N GLY A 95 32.85 -9.96 -18.58
CA GLY A 95 32.56 -10.83 -17.43
C GLY A 95 32.85 -10.16 -16.08
N ARG A 96 33.94 -9.40 -15.96
CA ARG A 96 34.25 -8.62 -14.74
C ARG A 96 33.24 -7.51 -14.51
N ILE A 97 32.83 -6.78 -15.55
CA ILE A 97 31.79 -5.74 -15.42
C ILE A 97 30.46 -6.37 -14.98
N ALA A 98 30.03 -7.44 -15.64
CA ALA A 98 28.79 -8.14 -15.30
C ALA A 98 28.82 -8.67 -13.85
N ALA A 99 29.93 -9.27 -13.42
CA ALA A 99 30.10 -9.74 -12.05
C ALA A 99 30.06 -8.58 -11.03
N SER A 100 30.70 -7.45 -11.31
CA SER A 100 30.67 -6.28 -10.42
C SER A 100 29.25 -5.69 -10.30
N VAL A 101 28.52 -5.58 -11.41
CA VAL A 101 27.14 -5.10 -11.41
C VAL A 101 26.22 -6.07 -10.67
N ALA A 102 26.37 -7.37 -10.92
CA ALA A 102 25.62 -8.40 -10.20
C ALA A 102 25.91 -8.35 -8.70
N LEU A 103 27.17 -8.23 -8.30
CA LEU A 103 27.57 -8.11 -6.89
C LEU A 103 26.96 -6.87 -6.24
N LEU A 104 27.07 -5.70 -6.86
CA LEU A 104 26.45 -4.47 -6.35
C LEU A 104 24.93 -4.57 -6.29
N GLY A 105 24.30 -5.20 -7.28
CA GLY A 105 22.87 -5.46 -7.30
C GLY A 105 22.44 -6.35 -6.14
N THR A 106 23.15 -7.48 -5.91
CA THR A 106 22.85 -8.39 -4.79
C THR A 106 23.06 -7.75 -3.43
N LEU A 107 24.12 -6.96 -3.26
CA LEU A 107 24.39 -6.25 -2.00
C LEU A 107 23.38 -5.12 -1.76
N GLY A 108 23.05 -4.35 -2.79
CA GLY A 108 22.04 -3.29 -2.72
C GLY A 108 20.65 -3.84 -2.38
N TYR A 109 20.26 -4.95 -3.04
CA TYR A 109 18.99 -5.62 -2.76
C TYR A 109 18.97 -6.25 -1.37
N GLY A 110 20.07 -6.88 -0.94
CA GLY A 110 20.20 -7.41 0.42
C GLY A 110 20.09 -6.31 1.49
N PHE A 111 20.68 -5.15 1.25
CA PHE A 111 20.58 -4.00 2.16
C PHE A 111 19.15 -3.43 2.20
N PHE A 112 18.45 -3.39 1.06
CA PHE A 112 17.04 -3.02 1.00
C PHE A 112 16.17 -3.98 1.84
N LEU A 113 16.37 -5.30 1.73
CA LEU A 113 15.65 -6.30 2.53
C LEU A 113 15.90 -6.15 4.05
N LEU A 114 17.09 -5.70 4.44
CA LEU A 114 17.43 -5.46 5.85
C LEU A 114 16.82 -4.17 6.42
N GLN A 115 16.40 -3.23 5.57
CA GLN A 115 15.75 -1.99 5.99
C GLN A 115 14.24 -2.12 6.21
N ASN A 116 13.60 -3.13 5.64
CA ASN A 116 12.17 -3.39 5.88
C ASN A 116 11.97 -3.88 7.32
N ASP A 117 11.41 -3.01 8.15
CA ASP A 117 10.96 -3.36 9.50
C ASP A 117 9.57 -4.02 9.47
N GLY A 118 9.12 -4.49 10.64
CA GLY A 118 7.83 -5.15 10.77
C GLY A 118 6.64 -4.26 10.39
N ASN A 119 6.76 -2.95 10.62
CA ASN A 119 5.71 -1.99 10.26
C ASN A 119 5.61 -1.79 8.75
N GLN A 120 6.72 -1.67 8.03
CA GLN A 120 6.69 -1.55 6.56
C GLN A 120 6.07 -2.79 5.90
N LEU A 121 6.38 -3.98 6.42
CA LEU A 121 5.79 -5.23 5.95
C LEU A 121 4.30 -5.32 6.27
N PHE A 122 3.89 -4.87 7.46
CA PHE A 122 2.48 -4.73 7.81
C PHE A 122 1.76 -3.81 6.82
N GLU A 123 2.23 -2.58 6.64
CA GLU A 123 1.58 -1.57 5.77
C GLU A 123 1.49 -2.03 4.31
N ALA A 124 2.50 -2.75 3.82
CA ALA A 124 2.50 -3.27 2.45
C ALA A 124 1.47 -4.39 2.22
N ASN A 125 1.13 -5.14 3.27
CA ASN A 125 0.30 -6.34 3.18
C ASN A 125 -1.08 -6.18 3.80
N TYR A 126 -1.31 -5.14 4.62
CA TYR A 126 -2.55 -4.98 5.37
C TYR A 126 -3.76 -4.82 4.43
N LEU A 127 -4.74 -5.70 4.63
CA LEU A 127 -6.04 -5.65 3.96
C LEU A 127 -7.11 -5.57 5.04
N SER A 128 -7.88 -4.49 5.10
CA SER A 128 -9.02 -4.39 6.01
C SER A 128 -10.05 -5.47 5.70
N TYR A 129 -10.62 -6.11 6.72
CA TYR A 129 -11.60 -7.16 6.52
C TYR A 129 -12.92 -6.56 6.02
N GLU A 130 -13.49 -7.13 4.97
CA GLU A 130 -14.79 -6.73 4.40
C GLU A 130 -15.84 -7.79 4.69
N ILE A 131 -16.96 -7.38 5.30
CA ILE A 131 -18.09 -8.26 5.56
C ILE A 131 -18.89 -8.42 4.26
N THR A 132 -18.92 -9.62 3.70
CA THR A 132 -19.71 -9.89 2.49
C THR A 132 -21.18 -10.04 2.87
N ALA A 133 -22.04 -9.12 2.40
CA ALA A 133 -23.46 -9.00 2.77
C ALA A 133 -24.38 -10.13 2.25
N ASP A 134 -23.84 -11.30 1.88
CA ASP A 134 -24.57 -12.32 1.10
C ASP A 134 -25.29 -13.39 1.94
N ARG A 135 -25.41 -13.24 3.27
CA ARG A 135 -26.25 -14.15 4.07
C ARG A 135 -27.47 -13.42 4.60
N GLY A 136 -28.58 -13.61 3.89
CA GLY A 136 -29.92 -13.40 4.42
C GLY A 136 -30.15 -14.32 5.62
N VAL A 137 -29.86 -13.82 6.82
CA VAL A 137 -30.41 -14.30 8.08
C VAL A 137 -31.00 -13.09 8.76
N ALA A 138 -32.32 -13.16 8.98
CA ALA A 138 -33.12 -12.12 9.57
C ALA A 138 -32.72 -11.85 11.05
N GLU A 139 -32.76 -10.56 11.40
CA GLU A 139 -33.34 -10.05 12.67
C GLU A 139 -32.58 -10.23 14.00
N GLN A 140 -31.26 -10.01 14.00
CA GLN A 140 -30.66 -9.30 15.14
C GLN A 140 -29.46 -8.48 14.67
N GLU A 141 -29.55 -7.16 14.77
CA GLU A 141 -28.44 -6.26 14.46
C GLU A 141 -27.30 -6.57 15.44
N ASN A 142 -26.28 -7.31 15.01
CA ASN A 142 -25.10 -7.54 15.82
C ASN A 142 -24.40 -6.18 16.02
N LEU A 143 -24.37 -5.70 17.27
CA LEU A 143 -23.82 -4.39 17.61
C LEU A 143 -22.35 -4.27 17.15
N LEU A 144 -21.56 -5.33 17.31
CA LEU A 144 -20.14 -5.33 16.93
C LEU A 144 -19.96 -5.26 15.43
N GLU A 145 -20.78 -5.97 14.67
CA GLU A 145 -20.81 -5.89 13.21
C GLU A 145 -21.21 -4.50 12.72
N SER A 146 -22.25 -3.90 13.31
CA SER A 146 -22.71 -2.54 12.98
C SER A 146 -21.63 -1.48 13.25
N LEU A 147 -20.89 -1.63 14.36
CA LEU A 147 -19.78 -0.74 14.71
C LEU A 147 -18.58 -0.95 13.78
N TYR A 148 -18.26 -2.20 13.44
CA TYR A 148 -17.19 -2.54 12.52
C TYR A 148 -17.43 -1.96 11.12
N LEU A 149 -18.64 -2.11 10.57
CA LEU A 149 -19.02 -1.55 9.27
C LEU A 149 -18.95 -0.01 9.22
N LYS A 150 -19.12 0.66 10.37
CA LYS A 150 -18.99 2.12 10.50
C LYS A 150 -17.54 2.57 10.72
N GLY A 151 -16.59 1.64 10.86
CA GLY A 151 -15.22 1.93 11.27
C GLY A 151 -15.10 2.47 12.69
N ASP A 152 -16.12 2.28 13.52
CA ASP A 152 -16.19 2.83 14.88
C ASP A 152 -15.59 1.85 15.91
N PHE A 153 -14.33 1.50 15.67
CA PHE A 153 -13.62 0.50 16.46
C PHE A 153 -13.47 0.91 17.93
N LYS A 154 -13.34 2.21 18.21
CA LYS A 154 -13.25 2.69 19.59
C LYS A 154 -14.52 2.37 20.37
N ASN A 155 -15.70 2.64 19.80
CA ASN A 155 -16.97 2.32 20.46
C ASN A 155 -17.22 0.80 20.47
N MET A 156 -16.69 0.05 19.50
CA MET A 156 -16.69 -1.42 19.51
C MET A 156 -15.99 -1.96 20.77
N PHE A 157 -14.79 -1.46 21.08
CA PHE A 157 -14.06 -1.86 22.28
C PHE A 157 -14.69 -1.36 23.59
N GLN A 158 -15.43 -0.25 23.57
CA GLN A 158 -16.23 0.18 24.73
C GLN A 158 -17.44 -0.73 24.98
N ALA A 159 -18.08 -1.23 23.92
CA ALA A 159 -19.26 -2.10 24.03
C ALA A 159 -18.94 -3.46 24.68
N ILE A 160 -17.67 -3.87 24.67
CA ILE A 160 -17.20 -5.15 25.20
C ILE A 160 -16.39 -5.02 26.50
N GLU A 161 -16.34 -3.83 27.09
CA GLU A 161 -15.55 -3.57 28.29
C GLU A 161 -15.99 -4.49 29.45
N GLY A 162 -15.05 -5.26 29.99
CA GLY A 162 -15.30 -6.20 31.09
C GLY A 162 -15.74 -7.60 30.67
N SER A 163 -15.82 -7.89 29.38
CA SER A 163 -16.09 -9.22 28.84
C SER A 163 -14.80 -9.93 28.44
N GLU A 164 -14.79 -11.26 28.58
CA GLU A 164 -13.69 -12.10 28.13
C GLU A 164 -13.90 -12.57 26.68
N PRO A 165 -12.82 -12.85 25.92
CA PRO A 165 -12.91 -13.26 24.52
C PRO A 165 -13.83 -14.46 24.26
N GLU A 166 -13.86 -15.44 25.17
CA GLU A 166 -14.67 -16.67 25.06
C GLU A 166 -16.19 -16.42 25.11
N ALA A 167 -16.63 -15.18 25.36
CA ALA A 167 -18.03 -14.79 25.29
C ALA A 167 -18.52 -14.49 23.85
N TYR A 168 -17.60 -14.39 22.89
CA TYR A 168 -17.89 -13.95 21.52
C TYR A 168 -17.94 -15.11 20.54
N SER A 169 -18.76 -14.96 19.49
CA SER A 169 -18.78 -15.89 18.36
C SER A 169 -17.52 -15.78 17.51
N SER A 170 -17.25 -16.79 16.68
CA SER A 170 -16.09 -16.81 15.78
C SER A 170 -16.00 -15.58 14.86
N MET A 171 -17.15 -15.08 14.37
CA MET A 171 -17.21 -13.86 13.56
C MET A 171 -16.84 -12.62 14.39
N GLU A 172 -17.40 -12.49 15.59
CA GLU A 172 -17.11 -11.34 16.46
C GLU A 172 -15.64 -11.32 16.90
N LEU A 173 -15.06 -12.49 17.20
CA LEU A 173 -13.63 -12.62 17.49
C LEU A 173 -12.76 -12.17 16.32
N LEU A 174 -13.11 -12.57 15.09
CA LEU A 174 -12.42 -12.09 13.89
C LEU A 174 -12.51 -10.57 13.76
N LEU A 175 -13.72 -10.01 13.87
CA LEU A 175 -13.95 -8.57 13.74
C LEU A 175 -13.19 -7.78 14.81
N LEU A 176 -13.16 -8.26 16.05
CA LEU A 176 -12.40 -7.64 17.14
C LEU A 176 -10.89 -7.72 16.90
N GLY A 177 -10.40 -8.86 16.39
CA GLY A 177 -9.01 -9.03 15.99
C GLY A 177 -8.59 -8.04 14.91
N ALA A 178 -9.39 -7.91 13.85
CA ALA A 178 -9.15 -6.95 12.77
C ALA A 178 -9.26 -5.49 13.26
N ALA A 179 -10.29 -5.14 14.02
CA ALA A 179 -10.48 -3.81 14.58
C ALA A 179 -9.34 -3.39 15.53
N ALA A 180 -8.78 -4.33 16.29
CA ALA A 180 -7.61 -4.06 17.12
C ALA A 180 -6.38 -3.67 16.29
N LEU A 181 -6.18 -4.28 15.11
CA LEU A 181 -5.09 -3.90 14.20
C LEU A 181 -5.28 -2.50 13.62
N GLU A 182 -6.51 -2.12 13.27
CA GLU A 182 -6.86 -0.75 12.84
C GLU A 182 -6.55 0.28 13.92
N LEU A 183 -6.74 -0.08 15.20
CA LEU A 183 -6.40 0.76 16.35
C LEU A 183 -4.92 0.69 16.75
N ASN A 184 -4.08 -0.01 15.98
CA ASN A 184 -2.67 -0.24 16.29
C ASN A 184 -2.45 -0.92 17.65
N GLN A 185 -3.31 -1.88 18.00
CA GLN A 185 -3.29 -2.67 19.23
C GLN A 185 -3.01 -4.14 18.91
N PRO A 186 -1.79 -4.50 18.47
CA PRO A 186 -1.53 -5.85 17.98
C PRO A 186 -1.59 -6.92 19.08
N SER A 187 -1.37 -6.57 20.36
CA SER A 187 -1.53 -7.52 21.47
C SER A 187 -2.98 -7.92 21.68
N GLU A 188 -3.91 -6.96 21.58
CA GLU A 188 -5.35 -7.25 21.62
C GLU A 188 -5.79 -8.04 20.40
N ALA A 189 -5.26 -7.71 19.21
CA ALA A 189 -5.54 -8.48 18.00
C ALA A 189 -5.20 -9.96 18.18
N LEU A 190 -3.98 -10.26 18.65
CA LEU A 190 -3.57 -11.63 18.94
C LEU A 190 -4.46 -12.31 19.98
N ARG A 191 -4.90 -11.58 21.03
CA ARG A 191 -5.77 -12.13 22.06
C ARG A 191 -7.06 -12.70 21.46
N TYR A 192 -7.77 -11.93 20.63
CA TYR A 192 -9.02 -12.41 20.02
C TYR A 192 -8.79 -13.49 18.96
N LEU A 193 -7.76 -13.35 18.12
CA LEU A 193 -7.48 -14.29 17.03
C LEU A 193 -6.98 -15.65 17.55
N GLN A 194 -6.19 -15.67 18.63
CA GLN A 194 -5.78 -16.91 19.29
C GLN A 194 -6.96 -17.59 20.00
N THR A 195 -7.89 -16.82 20.58
CA THR A 195 -9.14 -17.40 21.12
C THR A 195 -9.96 -18.03 19.99
N LEU A 196 -10.07 -17.37 18.83
CA LEU A 196 -10.73 -17.93 17.65
C LEU A 196 -10.09 -19.26 17.20
N GLU A 197 -8.76 -19.31 17.08
CA GLU A 197 -8.03 -20.55 16.73
C GLU A 197 -8.28 -21.65 17.78
N ALA A 198 -8.29 -21.31 19.06
CA ALA A 198 -8.55 -22.25 20.15
C ALA A 198 -10.00 -22.78 20.14
N GLU A 199 -10.98 -21.94 19.80
CA GLU A 199 -12.37 -22.36 19.62
C GLU A 199 -12.54 -23.28 18.42
N ASN A 200 -11.91 -22.96 17.30
CA ASN A 200 -11.87 -23.80 16.11
C ASN A 200 -11.29 -25.18 16.42
N ALA A 201 -10.15 -25.22 17.11
CA ALA A 201 -9.54 -26.48 17.54
C ALA A 201 -10.43 -27.29 18.50
N ARG A 202 -11.16 -26.63 19.40
CA ARG A 202 -12.07 -27.28 20.37
C ARG A 202 -13.31 -27.84 19.69
N ASN A 203 -13.85 -27.13 18.71
CA ASN A 203 -15.10 -27.45 18.04
C ASN A 203 -14.91 -28.27 16.75
N GLU A 204 -13.67 -28.57 16.37
CA GLU A 204 -13.30 -29.23 15.12
C GLU A 204 -13.84 -28.47 13.89
N THR A 205 -13.75 -27.13 13.92
CA THR A 205 -14.16 -26.23 12.83
C THR A 205 -12.98 -25.43 12.28
N ASP A 206 -13.16 -24.82 11.12
CA ASP A 206 -12.19 -23.96 10.42
C ASP A 206 -12.78 -22.56 10.14
N ASN A 207 -13.79 -22.15 10.93
CA ASN A 207 -14.49 -20.89 10.74
C ASN A 207 -13.50 -19.72 10.77
N PHE A 208 -13.41 -18.99 9.65
CA PHE A 208 -12.54 -17.82 9.48
C PHE A 208 -11.05 -18.10 9.74
N GLN A 209 -10.62 -19.34 9.60
CA GLN A 209 -9.25 -19.75 9.92
C GLN A 209 -8.22 -19.02 9.06
N ASP A 210 -8.48 -18.89 7.76
CA ASP A 210 -7.59 -18.21 6.82
C ASP A 210 -7.42 -16.72 7.17
N GLU A 211 -8.52 -16.05 7.52
CA GLU A 211 -8.48 -14.66 7.97
C GLU A 211 -7.74 -14.52 9.30
N ALA A 212 -8.00 -15.42 10.26
CA ALA A 212 -7.32 -15.41 11.54
C ALA A 212 -5.81 -15.57 11.38
N ASP A 213 -5.40 -16.53 10.55
CA ASP A 213 -4.00 -16.81 10.25
C ASP A 213 -3.30 -15.60 9.64
N PHE A 214 -3.96 -14.95 8.67
CA PHE A 214 -3.44 -13.74 8.03
C PHE A 214 -3.30 -12.56 9.01
N TYR A 215 -4.33 -12.25 9.78
CA TYR A 215 -4.26 -11.14 10.73
C TYR A 215 -3.31 -11.41 11.90
N MET A 216 -3.12 -12.67 12.30
CA MET A 216 -2.09 -13.04 13.28
C MET A 216 -0.69 -12.76 12.74
N ALA A 217 -0.41 -13.10 11.47
CA ALA A 217 0.89 -12.80 10.84
C ALA A 217 1.18 -11.29 10.90
N LEU A 218 0.19 -10.48 10.54
CA LEU A 218 0.27 -9.02 10.58
C LEU A 218 0.45 -8.48 12.00
N ALA A 219 -0.26 -9.03 12.99
CA ALA A 219 -0.13 -8.66 14.39
C ALA A 219 1.28 -8.97 14.93
N TYR A 220 1.84 -10.14 14.61
CA TYR A 220 3.21 -10.50 14.98
C TYR A 220 4.24 -9.59 14.30
N LEU A 221 4.05 -9.23 13.03
CA LEU A 221 4.91 -8.27 12.34
C LEU A 221 4.93 -6.90 13.05
N LYS A 222 3.76 -6.38 13.47
CA LYS A 222 3.70 -5.12 14.24
C LYS A 222 4.35 -5.20 15.63
N GLN A 223 4.38 -6.37 16.24
CA GLN A 223 5.05 -6.58 17.54
C GLN A 223 6.55 -6.89 17.40
N GLU A 224 7.08 -6.91 16.17
CA GLU A 224 8.45 -7.36 15.90
C GLU A 224 8.72 -8.80 16.36
N ALA A 225 7.66 -9.60 16.53
CA ALA A 225 7.71 -11.01 16.91
C ALA A 225 8.02 -11.87 15.67
N TYR A 226 9.20 -11.65 15.06
CA TYR A 226 9.52 -12.15 13.73
C TYR A 226 9.53 -13.67 13.63
N GLU A 227 9.90 -14.39 14.69
CA GLU A 227 9.83 -15.86 14.72
C GLU A 227 8.39 -16.36 14.62
N ASP A 228 7.46 -15.71 15.32
CA ASP A 228 6.04 -16.06 15.31
C ASP A 228 5.40 -15.67 13.98
N ALA A 229 5.71 -14.46 13.49
CA ALA A 229 5.32 -14.00 12.16
C ALA A 229 5.80 -14.97 11.07
N LEU A 230 7.06 -15.41 11.11
CA LEU A 230 7.61 -16.31 10.11
C LEU A 230 6.92 -17.68 10.12
N ARG A 231 6.58 -18.22 11.29
CA ARG A 231 5.81 -19.46 11.38
C ARG A 231 4.42 -19.30 10.77
N GLN A 232 3.76 -18.19 11.08
CA GLN A 232 2.42 -17.90 10.57
C GLN A 232 2.41 -17.69 9.05
N ILE A 233 3.35 -16.90 8.52
CA ILE A 233 3.50 -16.65 7.08
C ILE A 233 3.78 -17.95 6.32
N LYS A 234 4.59 -18.85 6.88
CA LYS A 234 4.82 -20.17 6.26
C LYS A 234 3.56 -21.03 6.24
N LYS A 235 2.79 -21.06 7.34
CA LYS A 235 1.50 -21.76 7.39
C LYS A 235 0.58 -21.30 6.25
N ILE A 236 0.51 -19.99 6.02
CA ILE A 236 -0.27 -19.37 4.94
C ILE A 236 0.28 -19.74 3.55
N ASN A 237 1.58 -19.60 3.33
CA ASN A 237 2.18 -19.78 2.00
C ASN A 237 2.32 -21.26 1.58
N ASP A 238 2.44 -22.18 2.54
CA ASP A 238 2.58 -23.62 2.27
C ASP A 238 1.22 -24.28 1.94
N ASP A 239 0.10 -23.61 2.19
CA ASP A 239 -1.25 -24.05 1.84
C ASP A 239 -1.76 -23.33 0.58
N ASP A 240 -1.71 -24.02 -0.56
CA ASP A 240 -2.17 -23.51 -1.86
C ASP A 240 -3.69 -23.19 -1.90
N GLN A 241 -4.49 -23.68 -0.94
CA GLN A 241 -5.91 -23.36 -0.83
C GLN A 241 -6.21 -22.19 0.09
N HIS A 242 -5.22 -21.73 0.86
CA HIS A 242 -5.39 -20.63 1.79
C HIS A 242 -5.69 -19.33 1.03
N LYS A 243 -6.74 -18.60 1.44
CA LYS A 243 -7.19 -17.35 0.80
C LYS A 243 -6.08 -16.31 0.62
N TYR A 244 -5.13 -16.30 1.55
CA TYR A 244 -4.00 -15.38 1.62
C TYR A 244 -2.65 -15.98 1.20
N HIS A 245 -2.60 -17.15 0.54
CA HIS A 245 -1.34 -17.86 0.23
C HIS A 245 -0.32 -17.00 -0.54
N SER A 246 -0.79 -16.04 -1.33
CA SER A 246 0.04 -15.17 -2.16
C SER A 246 0.25 -13.77 -1.56
N SER A 247 -0.19 -13.54 -0.33
CA SER A 247 -0.04 -12.23 0.32
C SER A 247 1.42 -11.90 0.56
N PHE A 248 2.22 -12.86 1.05
CA PHE A 248 3.63 -12.63 1.33
C PHE A 248 4.52 -13.17 0.20
N SER A 249 5.22 -12.28 -0.49
CA SER A 249 6.20 -12.64 -1.51
C SER A 249 7.43 -13.33 -0.89
N TRP A 250 8.16 -14.09 -1.71
CA TRP A 250 9.44 -14.69 -1.31
C TRP A 250 10.43 -13.67 -0.69
N ALA A 251 10.45 -12.44 -1.22
CA ALA A 251 11.33 -11.39 -0.75
C ALA A 251 10.97 -10.97 0.69
N GLU A 252 9.69 -10.85 0.99
CA GLU A 252 9.19 -10.50 2.32
C GLU A 252 9.39 -11.64 3.31
N VAL A 253 9.17 -12.88 2.89
CA VAL A 253 9.51 -14.06 3.72
C VAL A 253 11.02 -14.06 4.07
N LEU A 254 11.86 -13.73 3.09
CA LEU A 254 13.31 -13.63 3.31
C LEU A 254 13.66 -12.46 4.24
N SER A 255 13.02 -11.29 4.10
CA SER A 255 13.27 -10.16 4.99
C SER A 255 12.88 -10.47 6.42
N VAL A 256 11.69 -11.06 6.66
CA VAL A 256 11.27 -11.50 8.00
C VAL A 256 12.27 -12.49 8.59
N ARG A 257 12.71 -13.47 7.80
CA ARG A 257 13.72 -14.46 8.23
C ARG A 257 15.07 -13.83 8.58
N LEU A 258 15.49 -12.78 7.88
CA LEU A 258 16.72 -12.07 8.23
C LEU A 258 16.58 -11.33 9.56
N GLN A 259 15.40 -10.78 9.86
CA GLN A 259 15.14 -10.11 11.13
C GLN A 259 15.15 -11.08 12.33
N THR A 260 14.80 -12.37 12.14
CA THR A 260 14.90 -13.35 13.25
C THR A 260 16.34 -13.66 13.68
N LEU A 261 17.32 -13.38 12.82
CA LEU A 261 18.74 -13.65 13.06
C LEU A 261 19.48 -12.47 13.71
N ARG A 262 18.79 -11.35 13.94
CA ARG A 262 19.36 -10.11 14.48
C ARG A 262 19.27 -10.08 16.00
#